data_AF-K7M2C3-F1
#
_entry.id   AF-K7M2C3-F1
#
_cell.length_a   1.000
_cell.length_b   1.000
_cell.length_c   1.000
_cell.angle_alpha   90.00
_cell.angle_beta   90.00
_cell.angle_gamma   90.00
#
_symmetry.space_group_name_H-M   'P 1'
#
loop_
_entity.id
_entity.type
_entity.pdbx_description
1 polymer ?
#
loop_
_entity_poly.entity_id
_entity_poly.type
_entity_poly.pdbx_seq_one_letter_code
_entity_poly.pdbx_strand_id
1 'polypeptide(L)'
;MFTSKEPKGKETAKVVLMHSFWNSVVYTLKVMVPLVKVLRLVDGERKPAMGYIYEAMDKAKETIIKSFNNNESKYKDVFAIIDKR
;
A
#
# COMPACT_ATOMS: atom_id res chain seq x y z
N MET A 1 -22.85 8.22 -14.39
CA MET A 1 -21.89 9.35 -14.33
C MET A 1 -20.61 9.13 -15.15
N PHE A 2 -20.23 7.89 -15.51
CA PHE A 2 -18.93 7.63 -16.18
C PHE A 2 -18.96 7.58 -17.72
N THR A 3 -20.09 7.85 -18.37
CA THR A 3 -20.20 7.83 -19.84
C THR A 3 -19.90 9.21 -20.42
N SER A 4 -18.64 9.62 -20.43
CA SER A 4 -18.23 10.80 -21.20
C SER A 4 -18.42 10.52 -22.70
N LYS A 5 -18.91 11.50 -23.45
CA LYS A 5 -19.04 11.40 -24.92
C LYS A 5 -17.67 11.39 -25.60
N GLU A 6 -16.65 11.92 -24.93
CA GLU A 6 -15.27 12.03 -25.43
C GLU A 6 -14.58 10.64 -25.51
N PRO A 7 -13.98 10.27 -26.65
CA PRO A 7 -13.22 9.02 -26.81
C PRO A 7 -12.26 8.70 -25.66
N LYS A 8 -11.48 9.68 -25.19
CA LYS A 8 -10.57 9.49 -24.04
C LYS A 8 -11.31 9.08 -22.76
N GLY A 9 -12.49 9.65 -22.53
CA GLY A 9 -13.31 9.33 -21.36
C GLY A 9 -13.85 7.91 -21.40
N LYS A 10 -14.16 7.37 -22.59
CA LYS A 10 -14.58 5.97 -22.75
C LYS A 10 -13.45 4.99 -22.44
N GLU A 11 -12.23 5.27 -22.90
CA GLU A 11 -11.08 4.40 -22.60
C GLU A 11 -10.72 4.40 -21.11
N THR A 12 -10.71 5.56 -20.47
CA THR A 12 -10.51 5.62 -19.00
C THR A 12 -11.61 4.87 -18.25
N ALA A 13 -12.87 5.00 -18.66
CA ALA A 13 -13.97 4.28 -18.05
C ALA A 13 -13.79 2.75 -18.17
N LYS A 14 -13.32 2.25 -19.32
CA LYS A 14 -13.01 0.83 -19.49
C LYS A 14 -11.99 0.36 -18.45
N VAL A 15 -10.88 1.08 -18.27
CA VAL A 15 -9.84 0.71 -17.29
C VAL A 15 -10.38 0.69 -15.87
N VAL A 16 -11.13 1.72 -15.46
CA VAL A 16 -11.72 1.80 -14.12
C VAL A 16 -12.80 0.73 -13.91
N LEU A 17 -13.42 0.20 -14.96
CA LEU A 17 -14.36 -0.91 -14.86
C LEU A 17 -13.67 -2.28 -14.78
N MET A 18 -12.35 -2.38 -15.03
CA MET A 18 -11.63 -3.65 -14.96
C MET A 18 -11.43 -4.09 -13.51
N HIS A 19 -11.76 -5.34 -13.22
CA HIS A 19 -11.50 -5.94 -11.90
C HIS A 19 -10.00 -5.97 -11.55
N SER A 20 -9.13 -6.20 -12.55
CA SER A 20 -7.67 -6.17 -12.36
C SER A 20 -7.16 -4.82 -11.90
N PHE A 21 -7.74 -3.72 -12.38
CA PHE A 21 -7.40 -2.38 -11.93
C PHE A 21 -7.69 -2.23 -10.43
N TRP A 22 -8.90 -2.56 -9.99
CA TRP A 22 -9.27 -2.47 -8.58
C TRP A 22 -8.48 -3.44 -7.69
N ASN A 23 -8.14 -4.64 -8.18
CA ASN A 23 -7.24 -5.55 -7.46
C ASN A 23 -5.88 -4.90 -7.18
N SER A 24 -5.30 -4.23 -8.16
CA SER A 24 -4.05 -3.49 -8.00
C SER A 24 -4.21 -2.33 -7.02
N VAL A 25 -5.30 -1.58 -7.10
CA VAL A 25 -5.60 -0.49 -6.14
C VAL A 25 -5.70 -1.03 -4.71
N VAL A 26 -6.47 -2.10 -4.50
CA VAL A 26 -6.62 -2.74 -3.18
C VAL A 26 -5.29 -3.27 -2.67
N TYR A 27 -4.49 -3.89 -3.53
CA TYR A 27 -3.15 -4.34 -3.20
C TYR A 27 -2.27 -3.18 -2.73
N THR A 28 -2.21 -2.10 -3.51
CA THR A 28 -1.45 -0.90 -3.18
C THR A 28 -1.93 -0.29 -1.85
N LEU A 29 -3.24 -0.21 -1.61
CA LEU A 29 -3.76 0.31 -0.35
C LEU A 29 -3.37 -0.57 0.85
N LYS A 30 -3.50 -1.89 0.74
CA LYS A 30 -3.11 -2.83 1.80
C LYS A 30 -1.64 -2.71 2.21
N VAL A 31 -0.77 -2.41 1.25
CA VAL A 31 0.67 -2.21 1.48
C VAL A 31 0.98 -0.79 1.95
N MET A 32 0.48 0.23 1.26
CA MET A 32 0.88 1.62 1.48
C MET A 32 0.24 2.24 2.72
N VAL A 33 -0.99 1.86 3.10
CA VAL A 33 -1.65 2.47 4.26
C VAL A 33 -0.87 2.21 5.56
N PRO A 34 -0.39 0.98 5.87
CA PRO A 34 0.49 0.76 7.02
C PRO A 34 1.80 1.56 6.95
N LEU A 35 2.44 1.63 5.78
CA LEU A 35 3.71 2.36 5.61
C LEU A 35 3.54 3.87 5.78
N VAL A 36 2.47 4.46 5.25
CA VAL A 36 2.15 5.88 5.45
C VAL A 36 1.88 6.18 6.93
N LYS A 37 1.33 5.23 7.70
CA LYS A 37 1.20 5.41 9.16
C LYS A 37 2.57 5.45 9.84
N VAL A 38 3.52 4.59 9.45
CA VAL A 38 4.90 4.65 9.97
C VAL A 38 5.53 6.01 9.67
N LEU A 39 5.42 6.48 8.42
CA LEU A 39 5.95 7.78 8.02
C LEU A 39 5.35 8.92 8.84
N ARG A 40 4.03 8.95 9.03
CA ARG A 40 3.36 9.97 9.86
C ARG A 40 3.80 9.94 11.31
N LEU A 41 4.07 8.76 11.88
CA LEU A 41 4.59 8.64 13.24
C LEU A 41 6.02 9.19 13.33
N VAL A 42 6.88 8.84 12.36
CA VAL A 42 8.26 9.31 12.31
C VAL A 42 8.35 10.83 12.10
N ASP A 43 7.49 11.38 11.24
CA ASP A 43 7.44 12.83 10.95
C ASP A 43 6.81 13.65 12.08
N GLY A 44 5.88 13.05 12.85
CA GLY A 44 5.19 13.72 13.95
C GLY A 44 6.05 13.91 15.20
N GLU A 45 7.07 13.08 15.40
CA GLU A 45 7.95 13.15 16.56
C GLU A 45 9.18 14.02 16.28
N ARG A 46 9.50 14.95 17.19
CA ARG A 46 10.64 15.88 17.01
C ARG A 46 11.96 15.17 16.73
N LYS A 47 12.18 13.97 17.31
CA LYS A 47 13.23 12.99 17.03
C LYS A 47 12.81 11.63 17.62
N PRO A 48 12.23 10.71 16.86
CA PRO A 48 11.87 9.40 17.38
C PRO A 48 13.11 8.61 17.79
N ALA A 49 13.01 7.85 18.90
CA ALA A 49 14.05 6.90 19.26
C ALA A 49 14.14 5.81 18.19
N MET A 50 15.34 5.38 17.80
CA MET A 50 15.51 4.39 16.73
C MET A 50 14.72 3.10 16.97
N GLY A 51 14.63 2.64 18.23
CA GLY A 51 13.84 1.48 18.62
C GLY A 51 12.34 1.65 18.34
N TYR A 52 11.81 2.86 18.47
CA TYR A 52 10.41 3.17 18.17
C TYR A 52 10.11 3.05 16.67
N ILE A 53 11.05 3.46 15.80
CA ILE A 53 10.90 3.32 14.36
C ILE A 53 10.84 1.86 13.95
N TYR A 54 11.73 1.02 14.51
CA TYR A 54 11.72 -0.42 14.24
C TYR A 54 10.42 -1.06 14.71
N GLU A 55 9.94 -0.74 15.92
CA GLU A 55 8.67 -1.27 16.43
C GLU A 55 7.48 -0.85 15.55
N ALA A 56 7.45 0.41 15.09
CA ALA A 56 6.42 0.90 14.18
C ALA A 56 6.46 0.18 12.82
N MET A 57 7.67 -0.08 12.31
CA MET A 57 7.87 -0.82 11.06
C MET A 57 7.45 -2.28 11.19
N ASP A 58 7.78 -2.95 12.28
CA ASP A 58 7.38 -4.34 12.54
C ASP A 58 5.85 -4.47 12.61
N LYS A 59 5.19 -3.55 13.32
CA LYS A 59 3.72 -3.46 13.35
C LYS A 59 3.13 -3.25 11.95
N ALA A 60 3.79 -2.45 11.10
CA ALA A 60 3.35 -2.25 9.73
C ALA A 60 3.50 -3.52 8.88
N LYS A 61 4.65 -4.21 8.98
CA LYS A 61 4.87 -5.51 8.33
C LYS A 61 3.84 -6.55 8.77
N GLU A 62 3.57 -6.67 10.06
CA GLU A 62 2.51 -7.56 10.57
C GLU A 62 1.13 -7.25 9.99
N THR A 63 0.78 -5.96 9.89
CA THR A 63 -0.49 -5.53 9.32
C THR A 63 -0.60 -5.95 7.85
N ILE A 64 0.48 -5.81 7.08
CA ILE A 64 0.55 -6.23 5.68
C ILE A 64 0.39 -7.75 5.58
N ILE A 65 1.13 -8.52 6.37
CA ILE A 65 1.06 -9.99 6.41
C ILE A 65 -0.38 -10.46 6.67
N LYS A 66 -1.03 -9.91 7.71
CA LYS A 66 -2.41 -10.24 8.08
C LYS A 66 -3.40 -9.87 6.97
N SER A 67 -3.18 -8.76 6.26
CA SER A 67 -4.07 -8.31 5.17
C SER A 67 -4.11 -9.25 3.96
N PHE A 68 -3.10 -10.11 3.82
CA PHE A 68 -2.98 -11.12 2.78
C PHE A 68 -3.11 -12.55 3.31
N ASN A 69 -3.69 -12.73 4.50
CA ASN A 69 -3.92 -14.04 5.13
C ASN A 69 -2.63 -14.88 5.21
N ASN A 70 -1.49 -14.25 5.54
CA ASN A 70 -0.18 -14.89 5.62
C ASN A 70 0.30 -15.53 4.30
N ASN A 71 -0.28 -15.15 3.17
CA ASN A 71 0.20 -15.61 1.87
C ASN A 71 1.45 -14.84 1.47
N GLU A 72 2.61 -15.39 1.81
CA GLU A 72 3.93 -14.80 1.58
C GLU A 72 4.17 -14.34 0.14
N SER A 73 3.66 -15.07 -0.86
CA SER A 73 3.79 -14.71 -2.27
C SER A 73 3.23 -13.32 -2.60
N LYS A 74 2.35 -12.78 -1.76
CA LYS A 74 1.71 -11.47 -1.94
C LYS A 74 2.52 -10.31 -1.38
N TYR A 75 3.47 -10.52 -0.46
CA TYR A 75 4.17 -9.40 0.17
C TYR A 75 5.70 -9.54 0.23
N LYS A 76 6.25 -10.72 -0.08
CA LYS A 76 7.70 -10.95 -0.03
C LYS A 76 8.52 -9.94 -0.83
N ASP A 77 8.06 -9.55 -2.02
CA ASP A 77 8.81 -8.64 -2.89
C ASP A 77 8.76 -7.20 -2.35
N VAL A 78 7.63 -6.83 -1.74
CA VAL A 78 7.50 -5.55 -1.02
C VAL A 78 8.47 -5.51 0.15
N PHE A 79 8.59 -6.60 0.91
CA PHE A 79 9.51 -6.66 2.05
C PHE A 79 10.96 -6.63 1.60
N ALA A 80 11.30 -7.31 0.51
CA ALA A 80 12.62 -7.22 -0.09
C ALA A 80 12.97 -5.79 -0.57
N ILE A 81 11.99 -4.97 -0.97
CA ILE A 81 12.21 -3.55 -1.29
C ILE A 81 12.43 -2.73 -0.01
N ILE A 82 11.62 -2.97 1.03
CA ILE A 82 11.73 -2.28 2.32
C ILE A 82 13.09 -2.56 2.96
N ASP A 83 13.52 -3.82 2.98
CA ASP A 83 14.73 -4.27 3.69
C ASP A 83 16.03 -3.94 2.95
N LYS A 84 15.95 -3.59 1.67
CA LYS A 84 17.10 -3.10 0.89
C LYS A 84 17.48 -1.65 1.18
N ARG A 85 16.67 -0.93 1.96
CA ARG A 85 16.85 0.50 2.21
C ARG A 85 17.19 0.77 3.67
#